data_AF-A0A7X8XQF7-F1
#
_entry.id   AF-A0A7X8XQF7-F1
#
_cell.length_a   1.000
_cell.length_b   1.000
_cell.length_c   1.000
_cell.angle_alpha   90.00
_cell.angle_beta   90.00
_cell.angle_gamma   90.00
#
_symmetry.space_group_name_H-M   'P 1'
#
loop_
_entity.id
_entity.type
_entity.pdbx_description
1 polymer ?
#
loop_
_entity_poly.entity_id
_entity_poly.type
_entity_poly.pdbx_seq_one_letter_code
_entity_poly.pdbx_strand_id
1 'polypeptide(L)'
;MELRFYGLPLLLVGGAVWLALVEIRYFLAHLAEGNPPWHRLIRRLFGAALLMGIAAMFQFGETTLPEQISPEQALARLHYWMGTLALVGLAAILALWDVLAELRSLRSYVDRVERDELYNLESRLKEPRS
;
A
#
# COMPACT_ATOMS: atom_id res chain seq x y z
N MET A 1 26.13 2.13 24.86
CA MET A 1 25.52 1.92 23.53
C MET A 1 24.04 1.75 23.73
N GLU A 2 23.25 2.80 23.53
CA GLU A 2 21.79 2.68 23.62
C GLU A 2 21.31 1.85 22.42
N LEU A 3 20.67 0.72 22.70
CA LEU A 3 19.95 -0.03 21.67
C LEU A 3 18.76 0.83 21.21
N ARG A 4 18.98 1.68 20.20
CA ARG A 4 17.89 2.28 19.44
C ARG A 4 17.02 1.14 18.92
N PHE A 5 15.74 1.14 19.25
CA PHE A 5 14.81 0.07 18.90
C PHE A 5 14.53 0.12 17.39
N TYR A 6 15.35 -0.55 16.58
CA TYR A 6 15.27 -0.51 15.10
C TYR A 6 14.09 -1.28 14.51
N GLY A 7 13.28 -1.96 15.33
CA GLY A 7 12.26 -2.90 14.85
C GLY A 7 11.23 -2.27 13.90
N LEU A 8 10.64 -1.13 14.28
CA LEU A 8 9.58 -0.50 13.48
C LEU A 8 10.10 0.14 12.17
N PRO A 9 11.17 0.96 12.16
CA PRO A 9 11.76 1.45 10.91
C PRO A 9 12.20 0.32 9.98
N LEU A 10 12.80 -0.74 10.51
CA LEU A 10 13.25 -1.88 9.71
C LEU A 10 12.07 -2.64 9.06
N LEU A 11 10.97 -2.83 9.79
CA LEU A 11 9.75 -3.44 9.25
C LEU A 11 9.13 -2.59 8.13
N LEU A 12 9.10 -1.26 8.31
CA LEU A 12 8.57 -0.34 7.31
C LEU A 12 9.43 -0.35 6.02
N VAL A 13 10.75 -0.34 6.17
CA VAL A 13 11.69 -0.44 5.03
C VAL A 13 11.53 -1.79 4.34
N GLY A 14 11.50 -2.89 5.11
CA GLY A 14 11.29 -4.23 4.57
C GLY A 14 9.98 -4.35 3.80
N GLY A 15 8.89 -3.81 4.34
CA GLY A 15 7.59 -3.75 3.69
C GLY A 15 7.60 -2.92 2.40
N ALA A 16 8.28 -1.76 2.41
CA ALA A 16 8.41 -0.91 1.23
C ALA A 16 9.17 -1.61 0.09
N VAL A 17 10.31 -2.23 0.42
CA VAL A 17 11.14 -2.98 -0.55
C VAL A 17 10.37 -4.17 -1.10
N TRP A 18 9.70 -4.93 -0.24
CA TRP A 18 8.87 -6.06 -0.65
C TRP A 18 7.76 -5.63 -1.62
N LEU A 19 7.00 -4.57 -1.27
CA LEU A 19 5.94 -4.03 -2.14
C LEU A 19 6.47 -3.59 -3.50
N ALA A 20 7.60 -2.87 -3.52
CA ALA A 20 8.21 -2.42 -4.76
C ALA A 20 8.64 -3.60 -5.65
N LEU A 21 9.29 -4.61 -5.07
CA LEU A 21 9.76 -5.79 -5.83
C LEU A 21 8.59 -6.61 -6.39
N VAL A 22 7.55 -6.85 -5.58
CA VAL A 22 6.37 -7.59 -6.02
C VAL A 22 5.68 -6.88 -7.18
N GLU A 23 5.50 -5.56 -7.08
CA GLU A 23 4.79 -4.81 -8.10
C GLU A 23 5.62 -4.59 -9.37
N ILE A 24 6.93 -4.39 -9.27
CA ILE A 24 7.83 -4.33 -10.42
C ILE A 24 7.78 -5.67 -11.19
N ARG A 25 7.83 -6.80 -10.48
CA ARG A 25 7.73 -8.13 -11.11
C ARG A 25 6.38 -8.31 -11.82
N TYR A 26 5.28 -7.90 -11.18
CA TYR A 26 3.94 -7.96 -11.76
C TYR A 26 3.84 -7.09 -13.02
N PHE A 27 4.36 -5.86 -12.96
CA PHE A 27 4.39 -4.92 -14.07
C PHE A 27 5.19 -5.44 -15.25
N LEU A 28 6.39 -5.99 -15.02
CA LEU A 28 7.23 -6.57 -16.07
C LEU A 28 6.53 -7.72 -16.80
N ALA A 29 5.79 -8.57 -16.08
CA ALA A 29 5.00 -9.64 -16.69
C ALA A 29 3.91 -9.07 -17.63
N HIS A 30 3.17 -8.06 -17.21
CA HIS A 30 2.09 -7.47 -18.01
C HIS A 30 2.58 -6.52 -19.10
N LEU A 31 3.79 -5.98 -18.97
CA LEU A 31 4.47 -5.23 -20.03
C LEU A 31 4.78 -6.15 -21.21
N ALA A 32 5.20 -7.39 -20.94
CA ALA A 32 5.41 -8.39 -21.99
C ALA A 32 4.11 -8.79 -22.71
N GLU A 33 2.96 -8.66 -22.05
CA GLU A 33 1.62 -8.90 -22.60
C GLU A 33 1.02 -7.68 -23.33
N GLY A 34 1.71 -6.53 -23.34
CA GLY A 34 1.32 -5.34 -24.10
C GLY A 34 0.26 -4.43 -23.45
N ASN A 35 -0.21 -4.74 -22.24
CA ASN A 35 -1.13 -3.88 -21.48
C ASN A 35 -0.62 -3.60 -20.05
N PRO A 36 0.42 -2.76 -19.90
CA PRO A 36 1.04 -2.51 -18.61
C PRO A 36 0.12 -1.70 -17.66
N PRO A 37 -0.11 -2.17 -16.42
CA PRO A 37 -0.98 -1.51 -15.46
C PRO A 37 -0.26 -0.36 -14.73
N TRP A 38 0.08 0.71 -15.47
CA TRP A 38 0.84 1.87 -14.97
C TRP A 38 0.22 2.53 -13.73
N HIS A 39 -1.10 2.69 -13.71
CA HIS A 39 -1.81 3.31 -12.59
C HIS A 39 -1.60 2.55 -11.26
N ARG A 40 -1.49 1.23 -11.34
CA ARG A 40 -1.28 0.35 -10.18
C ARG A 40 0.17 0.45 -9.71
N LEU A 41 1.13 0.40 -10.64
CA LEU A 41 2.55 0.55 -10.34
C LEU A 41 2.85 1.88 -9.63
N ILE A 42 2.43 3.01 -10.21
CA ILE A 42 2.68 4.34 -9.65
C ILE A 42 2.13 4.44 -8.23
N ARG A 43 0.92 3.93 -7.99
CA ARG A 43 0.28 3.96 -6.68
C ARG A 43 1.04 3.13 -5.64
N ARG A 44 1.46 1.91 -5.99
CA ARG A 44 2.23 1.05 -5.08
C ARG A 44 3.63 1.61 -4.80
N LEU A 45 4.30 2.19 -5.79
CA LEU A 45 5.59 2.87 -5.60
C LEU A 45 5.44 4.10 -4.70
N PHE A 46 4.36 4.86 -4.85
CA PHE A 46 4.05 5.96 -3.95
C PHE A 46 3.81 5.48 -2.51
N GLY A 47 3.07 4.38 -2.34
CA GLY A 47 2.91 3.71 -1.03
C GLY A 47 4.23 3.27 -0.42
N ALA A 48 5.13 2.66 -1.21
CA ALA A 48 6.46 2.27 -0.75
C ALA A 48 7.30 3.50 -0.34
N ALA A 49 7.25 4.58 -1.12
CA ALA A 49 7.93 5.84 -0.79
C ALA A 49 7.40 6.46 0.51
N LEU A 50 6.09 6.38 0.78
CA LEU A 50 5.50 6.84 2.04
C LEU A 50 5.99 6.01 3.24
N LEU A 51 6.04 4.68 3.11
CA LEU A 51 6.58 3.81 4.16
C LEU A 51 8.05 4.13 4.47
N MET A 52 8.86 4.39 3.44
CA MET A 52 10.24 4.85 3.60
C MET A 52 10.32 6.21 4.30
N GLY A 53 9.44 7.16 3.96
CA GLY A 53 9.36 8.46 4.62
C GLY A 53 8.98 8.35 6.09
N ILE A 54 8.01 7.50 6.43
CA ILE A 54 7.63 7.22 7.82
C ILE A 54 8.81 6.57 8.56
N ALA A 55 9.46 5.57 7.96
CA ALA A 55 10.63 4.92 8.56
C ALA A 55 11.75 5.93 8.83
N ALA A 56 12.03 6.84 7.89
CA ALA A 56 13.02 7.89 8.05
C ALA A 56 12.65 8.85 9.19
N MET A 57 11.39 9.27 9.30
CA MET A 57 10.93 10.09 10.42
C MET A 57 11.23 9.36 11.74
N PHE A 58 10.77 8.13 11.93
CA PHE A 58 11.02 7.39 13.17
C PHE A 58 12.50 7.11 13.46
N GLN A 59 13.34 6.96 12.42
CA GLN A 59 14.78 6.69 12.58
C GLN A 59 15.60 7.94 12.95
N PHE A 60 15.24 9.10 12.40
CA PHE A 60 15.97 10.36 12.57
C PHE A 60 15.31 11.32 13.56
N GLY A 61 14.07 11.06 13.96
CA GLY A 61 13.38 11.83 14.99
C GLY A 61 14.02 11.64 16.36
N GLU A 62 14.51 12.73 16.96
CA GLU A 62 14.84 12.74 18.38
C GLU A 62 13.54 12.61 19.16
N THR A 63 13.30 11.43 19.76
CA THR A 63 12.11 11.11 20.56
C THR A 63 12.37 11.19 22.07
N THR A 64 13.62 11.40 22.48
CA THR A 64 14.00 11.57 23.88
C THR A 64 13.46 12.90 24.42
N LEU A 65 12.76 12.86 25.56
CA LEU A 65 12.30 14.07 26.25
C LEU A 65 13.47 14.65 27.07
N PRO A 66 13.98 15.85 26.75
CA PRO A 66 14.82 16.58 27.69
C PRO A 66 14.00 16.96 28.93
N GLU A 67 14.60 16.95 30.11
CA GLU A 67 13.96 17.41 31.36
C GLU A 67 13.56 18.90 31.31
N GLN A 68 14.19 19.70 30.43
CA GLN A 68 13.83 21.09 30.16
C GLN A 68 13.75 21.33 28.66
N ILE A 69 12.55 21.64 28.17
CA ILE A 69 12.29 21.93 26.76
C ILE A 69 12.05 23.43 26.62
N SER A 70 12.81 24.11 25.75
CA SER A 70 12.51 25.50 25.42
C SER A 70 11.20 25.59 24.59
N PRO A 71 10.43 26.69 24.68
CA PRO A 71 9.18 26.83 23.92
C PRO A 71 9.35 26.63 22.40
N GLU A 72 10.49 27.04 21.85
CA GLU A 72 10.81 26.86 20.43
C GLU A 72 11.00 25.37 20.07
N GLN A 73 11.69 24.61 20.92
CA GLN A 73 11.87 23.16 20.73
C GLN A 73 10.54 22.40 20.86
N ALA A 74 9.65 22.84 21.76
CA ALA A 74 8.31 22.27 21.89
C ALA A 74 7.49 22.46 20.60
N LEU A 75 7.53 23.66 20.01
CA LEU A 75 6.81 23.97 18.78
C LEU A 75 7.36 23.19 17.56
N ALA A 76 8.69 23.06 17.46
CA ALA A 76 9.34 22.27 16.42
C ALA A 76 8.97 20.78 16.54
N ARG A 77 8.93 20.24 17.76
CA ARG A 77 8.50 18.86 18.01
C ARG A 77 7.02 18.64 17.72
N LEU A 78 6.16 19.61 18.04
CA LEU A 78 4.75 19.56 17.64
C LEU A 78 4.60 19.50 16.12
N HIS A 79 5.31 20.36 15.37
CA HIS A 79 5.30 20.33 13.91
C HIS A 79 5.78 18.98 13.36
N TYR A 80 6.84 18.42 13.94
CA TYR A 80 7.34 17.11 13.57
C TYR A 80 6.28 16.01 13.74
N TRP A 81 5.59 15.97 14.89
CA TRP A 81 4.53 14.98 15.13
C TRP A 81 3.31 15.19 14.25
N MET A 82 2.90 16.45 14.01
CA MET A 82 1.84 16.76 13.07
C MET A 82 2.17 16.29 11.65
N GLY A 83 3.40 16.52 11.19
CA GLY A 83 3.88 16.02 9.90
C GLY A 83 3.91 14.50 9.83
N THR A 84 4.38 13.85 10.89
CA THR A 84 4.40 12.38 10.99
C THR A 84 2.98 11.79 10.94
N LEU A 85 2.04 12.34 11.70
CA LEU A 85 0.64 11.91 11.71
C LEU A 85 -0.03 12.14 10.35
N ALA A 86 0.25 13.27 9.69
CA ALA A 86 -0.25 13.52 8.35
C ALA A 86 0.26 12.48 7.34
N LEU A 87 1.54 12.12 7.41
CA LEU A 87 2.16 11.12 6.53
C LEU A 87 1.60 9.71 6.78
N VAL A 88 1.47 9.33 8.06
CA VAL A 88 0.85 8.05 8.46
C VAL A 88 -0.61 8.00 8.02
N GLY A 89 -1.36 9.09 8.19
CA GLY A 89 -2.74 9.20 7.73
C GLY A 89 -2.87 9.03 6.21
N LEU A 90 -1.97 9.64 5.44
CA LEU A 90 -1.92 9.48 4.00
C LEU A 90 -1.63 8.03 3.58
N ALA A 91 -0.67 7.37 4.26
CA ALA A 91 -0.38 5.97 4.03
C ALA A 91 -1.58 5.06 4.35
N ALA A 92 -2.31 5.34 5.43
CA ALA A 92 -3.52 4.60 5.80
C ALA A 92 -4.65 4.77 4.78
N ILE A 93 -4.89 5.99 4.29
CA ILE A 93 -5.89 6.26 3.24
C ILE A 93 -5.55 5.49 1.96
N LEU A 94 -4.28 5.48 1.56
CA LEU A 94 -3.84 4.72 0.38
C LEU A 94 -4.00 3.22 0.56
N ALA A 95 -3.67 2.69 1.73
CA ALA A 95 -3.89 1.27 2.03
C ALA A 95 -5.38 0.91 1.96
N LEU A 96 -6.27 1.75 2.50
CA LEU A 96 -7.71 1.55 2.41
C LEU A 96 -8.19 1.62 0.95
N TRP A 97 -7.66 2.55 0.18
CA TRP A 97 -7.97 2.67 -1.24
C TRP A 97 -7.54 1.42 -2.02
N ASP A 98 -6.38 0.86 -1.72
CA ASP A 98 -5.91 -0.39 -2.34
C ASP A 98 -6.87 -1.55 -2.05
N VAL A 99 -7.29 -1.72 -0.80
CA VAL A 99 -8.29 -2.74 -0.42
C VAL A 99 -9.61 -2.54 -1.19
N LEU A 100 -10.08 -1.30 -1.29
CA LEU A 100 -11.32 -1.00 -2.03
C LEU A 100 -11.19 -1.25 -3.54
N ALA A 101 -10.03 -0.95 -4.13
CA ALA A 101 -9.77 -1.21 -5.54
C ALA A 101 -9.74 -2.72 -5.82
N GLU A 102 -9.15 -3.49 -4.92
CA GLU A 102 -9.06 -4.95 -5.01
C GLU A 102 -10.43 -5.63 -4.80
N LEU A 103 -11.25 -5.12 -3.87
CA LEU A 103 -12.64 -5.59 -3.71
C LEU A 103 -13.49 -5.32 -4.96
N ARG A 104 -13.31 -4.17 -5.62
CA ARG A 104 -14.01 -3.88 -6.88
C ARG A 104 -13.60 -4.82 -8.00
N SER A 105 -12.31 -5.17 -8.10
CA SER A 105 -11.85 -6.11 -9.12
C SER A 105 -12.41 -7.52 -8.85
N LEU A 106 -12.41 -7.97 -7.60
CA LEU A 106 -13.02 -9.23 -7.16
C LEU A 106 -14.51 -9.29 -7.52
N ARG A 107 -15.27 -8.23 -7.23
CA ARG A 107 -16.69 -8.17 -7.62
C ARG A 107 -16.86 -8.28 -9.14
N SER A 108 -16.05 -7.56 -9.91
CA SER A 108 -16.12 -7.62 -11.38
C SER A 108 -15.73 -8.98 -11.97
N TYR A 109 -14.97 -9.77 -11.23
CA TYR A 109 -14.60 -11.14 -11.60
C TYR A 109 -15.75 -12.10 -11.28
N VAL A 110 -16.32 -12.02 -10.07
CA VAL A 110 -17.50 -12.81 -9.69
C VAL A 110 -18.67 -12.54 -10.64
N ASP A 111 -18.96 -11.27 -10.94
CA ASP A 111 -20.02 -10.89 -11.89
C ASP A 111 -19.76 -11.38 -13.34
N ARG A 112 -18.51 -11.71 -13.68
CA ARG A 112 -18.16 -12.31 -14.98
C ARG A 112 -18.34 -13.82 -14.94
N VAL A 113 -17.84 -14.47 -13.90
CA VAL A 113 -17.98 -15.92 -13.69
C VAL A 113 -19.46 -16.31 -13.59
N GLU A 114 -20.28 -15.58 -12.83
CA GLU A 114 -21.72 -15.85 -12.74
C GLU A 114 -22.41 -15.75 -14.11
N ARG A 115 -22.04 -14.75 -14.93
CA ARG A 115 -22.57 -14.62 -16.29
C ARG A 115 -22.14 -15.75 -17.20
N ASP A 116 -20.87 -16.15 -17.14
CA ASP A 116 -20.34 -17.23 -17.96
C ASP A 116 -20.97 -18.58 -17.57
N GLU A 117 -21.16 -18.83 -16.27
CA GLU A 117 -21.85 -20.03 -15.78
C GLU A 117 -23.34 -20.05 -16.17
N LEU A 118 -24.03 -18.91 -16.08
CA LEU A 118 -25.42 -18.78 -16.52
C LEU A 118 -25.55 -19.04 -18.04
N TYR A 119 -24.62 -18.52 -18.84
CA TYR A 119 -24.60 -18.76 -20.29
C TYR A 119 -24.33 -20.23 -20.63
N ASN A 120 -23.46 -20.89 -19.85
CA ASN A 120 -23.11 -22.29 -20.04
C ASN A 120 -24.22 -23.25 -19.57
N LEU A 121 -25.02 -22.85 -18.59
CA LEU A 121 -26.24 -23.54 -18.19
C LEU A 121 -27.35 -23.37 -19.24
N GLU A 122 -27.51 -22.17 -19.79
CA GLU A 122 -28.49 -21.91 -20.86
C GLU A 122 -28.16 -22.69 -22.14
N SER A 123 -26.87 -22.78 -22.52
CA SER A 123 -26.43 -23.55 -23.68
C SER A 123 -26.69 -25.05 -23.50
N ARG A 124 -26.42 -25.61 -22.31
CA ARG A 124 -26.71 -27.01 -21.98
C ARG A 124 -28.21 -27.34 -21.89
N LEU A 125 -29.05 -26.37 -21.56
CA LEU A 125 -30.52 -26.54 -21.56
C LEU A 125 -31.12 -26.41 -22.96
N LYS A 126 -30.45 -25.70 -23.88
CA LYS A 126 -30.84 -25.59 -25.30
C LYS A 126 -30.37 -26.74 -26.17
N GLU A 127 -29.40 -27.54 -25.73
CA GLU A 127 -29.06 -28.79 -26.40
C GLU A 127 -30.22 -29.80 -26.22
N PRO A 128 -30.90 -30.21 -27.31
CA PRO A 128 -31.93 -31.23 -27.20
C PRO A 128 -31.26 -32.53 -26.76
N ARG A 129 -31.72 -33.09 -25.63
CA ARG A 129 -31.36 -34.46 -25.22
C ARG A 129 -31.72 -35.39 -26.38
N SER A 130 -30.70 -35.90 -27.07
CA SER A 130 -30.81 -37.01 -28.02
C SER A 130 -31.13 -38.30 -27.28
#